data_AF-A0A2T6CDT9-F1
#
_entry.id   AF-A0A2T6CDT9-F1
#
_cell.length_a   1.000
_cell.length_b   1.000
_cell.length_c   1.000
_cell.angle_alpha   90.00
_cell.angle_beta   90.00
_cell.angle_gamma   90.00
#
_symmetry.space_group_name_H-M   'P 1'
#
loop_
_entity.id
_entity.type
_entity.pdbx_description
1 polymer ?
#
loop_
_entity_poly.entity_id
_entity_poly.type
_entity_poly.pdbx_seq_one_letter_code
_entity_poly.pdbx_strand_id
1 'polypeptide(L)'
;MLRIMIALVAVLGLTACGGSRYSSANARGYKPAPVLFATGPIQKACQQANRKSASRARCGCVQAVADRELSNADQRRGAKMFSDPHQLQEIRQSDNASNERFWKAWKAYGKVAAELCSAS
;
A
#
# COMPACT_ATOMS: atom_id res chain seq x y z
N MET A 1 63.35 -16.28 -15.17
CA MET A 1 62.76 -16.77 -13.90
C MET A 1 62.15 -15.64 -13.07
N LEU A 2 62.87 -14.56 -12.73
CA LEU A 2 62.33 -13.44 -11.92
C LEU A 2 61.30 -12.53 -12.63
N ARG A 3 61.34 -12.47 -13.98
CA ARG A 3 60.39 -11.66 -14.78
C ARG A 3 59.00 -12.30 -14.95
N ILE A 4 58.90 -13.63 -14.81
CA ILE A 4 57.63 -14.37 -14.93
C ILE A 4 56.83 -14.27 -13.62
N MET A 5 57.49 -14.08 -12.48
CA MET A 5 56.83 -13.91 -11.18
C MET A 5 56.15 -12.54 -11.01
N ILE A 6 56.56 -11.51 -11.77
CA ILE A 6 55.94 -10.18 -11.73
C ILE A 6 54.57 -10.17 -12.42
N ALA A 7 54.34 -11.11 -13.35
CA ALA A 7 53.06 -11.21 -14.08
C ALA A 7 51.94 -11.91 -13.28
N LEU A 8 52.27 -12.66 -12.22
CA LEU A 8 51.29 -13.43 -11.44
C LEU A 8 50.74 -12.70 -10.20
N VAL A 9 51.35 -11.58 -9.79
CA VAL A 9 50.90 -10.80 -8.61
C VAL A 9 49.82 -9.76 -8.97
N ALA A 10 49.65 -9.44 -10.26
CA ALA A 10 48.72 -8.39 -10.71
C ALA A 10 47.24 -8.83 -10.82
N VAL A 11 46.88 -10.08 -10.48
CA VAL A 11 45.52 -10.61 -10.70
C VAL A 11 44.67 -10.69 -9.41
N LEU A 12 45.20 -10.35 -8.23
CA LEU A 12 44.48 -10.52 -6.94
C LEU A 12 44.05 -9.21 -6.25
N GLY A 13 43.99 -8.08 -6.96
CA GLY A 13 43.86 -6.76 -6.33
C GLY A 13 42.52 -6.01 -6.43
N LEU A 14 41.45 -6.56 -7.01
CA LEU A 14 40.21 -5.80 -7.28
C LEU A 14 38.95 -6.46 -6.70
N THR A 15 38.95 -6.78 -5.41
CA THR A 15 37.71 -7.12 -4.69
C THR A 15 37.72 -6.56 -3.26
N ALA A 16 37.47 -5.25 -3.08
CA ALA A 16 36.95 -4.69 -1.83
C ALA A 16 36.51 -3.22 -1.95
N CYS A 17 35.56 -2.93 -2.84
CA CYS A 17 34.66 -1.79 -2.65
C CYS A 17 33.29 -2.20 -3.19
N GLY A 18 32.42 -2.70 -2.31
CA GLY A 18 31.09 -3.16 -2.70
C GLY A 18 30.52 -4.18 -1.75
N GLY A 19 30.28 -3.79 -0.49
CA GLY A 19 29.41 -4.53 0.40
C GLY A 19 27.97 -4.45 -0.09
N SER A 20 27.64 -5.17 -1.17
CA SER A 20 26.26 -5.42 -1.55
C SER A 20 25.68 -6.36 -0.50
N ARG A 21 24.77 -5.82 0.32
CA ARG A 21 23.93 -6.63 1.19
C ARG A 21 23.17 -7.60 0.28
N TYR A 22 23.61 -8.86 0.24
CA TYR A 22 22.90 -9.94 -0.42
C TYR A 22 21.61 -10.18 0.36
N SER A 23 20.58 -9.40 0.05
CA SER A 23 19.22 -9.69 0.46
C SER A 23 18.78 -10.92 -0.34
N SER A 24 18.81 -12.09 0.31
CA SER A 24 18.34 -13.37 -0.19
C SER A 24 16.80 -13.41 -0.33
N ALA A 25 16.22 -12.41 -0.97
CA ALA A 25 14.77 -12.32 -1.22
C ALA A 25 14.35 -12.95 -2.56
N ASN A 26 15.30 -13.26 -3.47
CA ASN A 26 14.99 -13.67 -4.84
C ASN A 26 15.21 -15.17 -5.15
N ALA A 27 15.41 -16.04 -4.15
CA ALA A 27 15.61 -17.48 -4.36
C ALA A 27 14.32 -18.27 -4.67
N ARG A 28 13.15 -17.62 -4.60
CA ARG A 28 11.86 -18.18 -5.00
C ARG A 28 11.27 -17.18 -5.97
N GLY A 29 10.62 -17.63 -7.05
CA GLY A 29 9.96 -16.79 -8.06
C GLY A 29 8.79 -15.95 -7.53
N TYR A 30 8.99 -15.27 -6.41
CA TYR A 30 8.12 -14.28 -5.82
C TYR A 30 8.15 -13.07 -6.73
N LYS A 31 7.19 -13.01 -7.64
CA LYS A 31 6.79 -11.75 -8.24
C LYS A 31 6.06 -11.00 -7.12
N PRO A 32 6.63 -9.95 -6.52
CA PRO A 32 5.84 -9.13 -5.61
C PRO A 32 4.61 -8.68 -6.40
N ALA A 33 3.42 -9.05 -5.94
CA ALA A 33 2.21 -8.42 -6.43
C ALA A 33 2.42 -6.91 -6.28
N PRO A 34 2.00 -6.08 -7.25
CA PRO A 34 2.13 -4.64 -7.13
C PRO A 34 1.52 -4.21 -5.79
N VAL A 35 2.38 -3.80 -4.86
CA VAL A 35 1.95 -3.37 -3.54
C VAL A 35 1.29 -2.01 -3.71
N LEU A 36 -0.04 -2.03 -3.81
CA LEU A 36 -0.83 -0.82 -3.73
C LEU A 36 -0.64 -0.26 -2.33
N PHE A 37 0.06 0.87 -2.25
CA PHE A 37 0.35 1.48 -0.96
C PHE A 37 0.43 2.99 -1.10
N ALA A 38 -0.41 3.67 -0.31
CA ALA A 38 -0.38 5.10 -0.17
C ALA A 38 -0.59 5.49 1.30
N THR A 39 -0.35 6.76 1.60
CA THR A 39 -0.58 7.35 2.92
C THR A 39 -1.55 8.51 2.78
N GLY A 40 -2.43 8.66 3.76
CA GLY A 40 -3.50 9.63 3.64
C GLY A 40 -4.55 9.50 4.73
N PRO A 41 -5.66 10.24 4.62
CA PRO A 41 -6.69 10.30 5.66
C PRO A 41 -7.39 8.96 5.87
N ILE A 42 -7.66 8.19 4.80
CA ILE A 42 -8.29 6.87 4.87
C ILE A 42 -7.34 5.86 5.51
N GLN A 43 -6.05 5.89 5.15
CA GLN A 43 -5.03 5.03 5.73
C GLN A 43 -4.92 5.23 7.25
N LYS A 44 -4.86 6.50 7.69
CA LYS A 44 -4.79 6.84 9.12
C LYS A 44 -6.05 6.40 9.86
N ALA A 45 -7.23 6.68 9.31
CA ALA A 45 -8.49 6.30 9.93
C ALA A 45 -8.70 4.78 9.99
N CYS A 46 -8.29 4.05 8.93
CA CYS A 46 -8.30 2.58 8.90
C CYS A 46 -7.46 1.98 10.03
N GLN A 47 -6.27 2.55 10.28
CA GLN A 47 -5.41 2.10 11.39
C GLN A 47 -6.00 2.44 12.75
N GLN A 48 -6.56 3.64 12.90
CA GLN A 48 -7.19 4.10 14.16
C GLN A 48 -8.41 3.27 14.52
N ALA A 49 -9.17 2.78 13.52
CA ALA A 49 -10.30 1.89 13.75
C ALA A 49 -9.88 0.55 14.40
N ASN A 50 -8.57 0.24 14.44
CA ASN A 50 -7.92 -0.85 15.18
C ASN A 50 -8.66 -2.20 15.11
N ARG A 51 -9.25 -2.51 13.95
CA ARG A 51 -9.87 -3.81 13.67
C ARG A 51 -8.75 -4.85 13.54
N LYS A 52 -9.03 -6.12 13.82
CA LYS A 52 -8.07 -7.24 13.65
C LYS A 52 -7.39 -7.27 12.26
N SER A 53 -8.04 -6.71 11.24
CA SER A 53 -7.58 -6.66 9.87
C SER A 53 -7.02 -5.29 9.46
N ALA A 54 -6.72 -4.38 10.38
CA ALA A 54 -6.14 -3.06 10.10
C ALA A 54 -4.60 -3.10 10.01
N SER A 55 -4.04 -4.00 9.20
CA SER A 55 -2.59 -4.08 8.98
C SER A 55 -2.09 -2.80 8.27
N ARG A 56 -0.80 -2.45 8.46
CA ARG A 56 -0.21 -1.29 7.77
C ARG A 56 -0.28 -1.42 6.25
N ALA A 57 -0.07 -2.64 5.75
CA ALA A 57 -0.10 -2.97 4.33
C ALA A 57 -1.52 -2.82 3.77
N ARG A 58 -2.50 -3.45 4.41
CA ARG A 58 -3.91 -3.33 4.03
C ARG A 58 -4.41 -1.89 4.06
N CYS A 59 -4.17 -1.17 5.15
CA CYS A 59 -4.58 0.23 5.28
C CYS A 59 -3.87 1.14 4.25
N GLY A 60 -2.67 0.77 3.80
CA GLY A 60 -2.02 1.44 2.67
C GLY A 60 -2.68 1.12 1.33
N CYS A 61 -3.09 -0.13 1.12
CA CYS A 61 -3.81 -0.56 -0.08
C CYS A 61 -5.17 0.11 -0.22
N VAL A 62 -6.00 0.14 0.84
CA VAL A 62 -7.29 0.85 0.79
C VAL A 62 -7.11 2.33 0.49
N GLN A 63 -6.06 2.98 0.99
CA GLN A 63 -5.78 4.38 0.63
C GLN A 63 -5.37 4.52 -0.84
N ALA A 64 -4.52 3.65 -1.38
CA ALA A 64 -4.13 3.71 -2.78
C ALA A 64 -5.33 3.46 -3.72
N VAL A 65 -6.31 2.65 -3.31
CA VAL A 65 -7.58 2.52 -4.02
C VAL A 65 -8.41 3.79 -3.86
N ALA A 66 -8.50 4.36 -2.66
CA ALA A 66 -9.23 5.61 -2.42
C ALA A 66 -8.68 6.78 -3.25
N ASP A 67 -7.37 6.87 -3.48
CA ASP A 67 -6.75 7.91 -4.31
C ASP A 67 -7.16 7.82 -5.79
N ARG A 68 -7.58 6.64 -6.25
CA ARG A 68 -8.07 6.41 -7.62
C ARG A 68 -9.59 6.58 -7.73
N GLU A 69 -10.32 6.12 -6.73
CA GLU A 69 -11.79 6.00 -6.78
C GLU A 69 -12.53 7.19 -6.15
N LEU A 70 -11.89 7.93 -5.23
CA LEU A 70 -12.53 8.96 -4.42
C LEU A 70 -11.86 10.32 -4.60
N SER A 71 -12.68 11.37 -4.66
CA SER A 71 -12.15 12.73 -4.59
C SER A 71 -11.56 13.03 -3.20
N ASN A 72 -10.68 14.03 -3.11
CA ASN A 72 -10.12 14.48 -1.83
C ASN A 72 -11.21 14.85 -0.80
N ALA A 73 -12.36 15.37 -1.25
CA ALA A 73 -13.49 15.68 -0.37
C ALA A 73 -14.16 14.40 0.13
N ASP A 74 -14.40 13.43 -0.77
CA ASP A 74 -14.99 12.13 -0.42
C ASP A 74 -14.07 11.34 0.50
N GLN A 75 -12.75 11.40 0.32
CA GLN A 75 -11.78 10.76 1.22
C GLN A 75 -11.84 11.34 2.63
N ARG A 76 -11.90 12.68 2.78
CA ARG A 76 -12.02 13.32 4.10
C ARG A 76 -13.35 12.95 4.79
N ARG A 77 -14.44 12.93 4.02
CA ARG A 77 -15.76 12.51 4.52
C ARG A 77 -15.74 11.04 4.94
N GLY A 78 -15.19 10.18 4.10
CA GLY A 78 -15.04 8.75 4.33
C GLY A 78 -14.15 8.41 5.52
N ALA A 79 -13.07 9.16 5.75
CA ALA A 79 -12.20 8.96 6.90
C ALA A 79 -12.95 9.10 8.23
N LYS A 80 -13.92 10.01 8.33
CA LYS A 80 -14.78 10.16 9.52
C LYS A 80 -15.68 8.94 9.77
N MET A 81 -16.08 8.24 8.71
CA MET A 81 -16.95 7.05 8.79
C MET A 81 -16.24 5.85 9.42
N PHE A 82 -14.90 5.81 9.37
CA PHE A 82 -14.14 4.75 10.03
C PHE A 82 -14.19 4.87 11.55
N SER A 83 -14.21 6.10 12.09
CA SER A 83 -14.40 6.37 13.52
C SER A 83 -15.87 6.33 13.95
N ASP A 84 -16.78 6.73 13.06
CA ASP A 84 -18.21 6.77 13.32
C ASP A 84 -18.98 6.02 12.21
N PRO A 85 -19.15 4.69 12.35
CA PRO A 85 -19.89 3.90 11.37
C PRO A 85 -21.38 4.25 11.27
N HIS A 86 -21.96 4.97 12.24
CA HIS A 86 -23.38 5.33 12.23
C HIS A 86 -23.72 6.27 11.07
N GLN A 87 -22.81 7.19 10.75
CA GLN A 87 -23.00 8.14 9.65
C GLN A 87 -23.19 7.46 8.28
N LEU A 88 -22.65 6.24 8.08
CA LEU A 88 -22.91 5.48 6.85
C LEU A 88 -24.37 5.02 6.74
N GLN A 89 -25.02 4.73 7.87
CA GLN A 89 -26.42 4.33 7.88
C GLN A 89 -27.31 5.52 7.52
N GLU A 90 -27.05 6.69 8.10
CA GLU A 90 -27.77 7.93 7.78
C GLU A 90 -27.62 8.29 6.29
N ILE A 91 -26.40 8.21 5.75
CA ILE A 91 -26.14 8.48 4.33
C ILE A 91 -26.91 7.51 3.43
N ARG A 92 -26.97 6.23 3.80
CA ARG A 92 -27.66 5.21 3.02
C ARG A 92 -29.18 5.42 3.01
N GLN A 93 -29.74 5.99 4.07
CA GLN A 93 -31.17 6.25 4.24
C GLN A 93 -31.58 7.66 3.78
N SER A 94 -30.64 8.52 3.42
CA SER A 94 -30.91 9.91 3.08
C SER A 94 -31.33 10.06 1.61
N ASP A 95 -32.40 10.84 1.38
CA ASP A 95 -32.88 11.22 0.04
C ASP A 95 -32.10 12.42 -0.58
N ASN A 96 -30.95 12.78 -0.01
CA ASN A 96 -30.14 13.89 -0.50
C ASN A 96 -29.22 13.44 -1.65
N ALA A 97 -29.29 14.13 -2.79
CA ALA A 97 -28.49 13.81 -3.97
C ALA A 97 -26.96 13.75 -3.75
N SER A 98 -26.41 14.60 -2.87
CA SER A 98 -24.98 14.57 -2.50
C SER A 98 -24.63 13.31 -1.70
N ASN A 99 -25.54 12.87 -0.82
CA ASN A 99 -25.38 11.63 -0.06
C ASN A 99 -25.47 10.42 -0.97
N GLU A 100 -26.42 10.39 -1.91
CA GLU A 100 -26.52 9.33 -2.89
C GLU A 100 -25.27 9.22 -3.78
N ARG A 101 -24.76 10.37 -4.26
CA ARG A 101 -23.55 10.43 -5.08
C ARG A 101 -22.33 9.91 -4.31
N PHE A 102 -22.16 10.35 -3.07
CA PHE A 102 -21.11 9.83 -2.19
C PHE A 102 -21.29 8.33 -1.93
N TRP A 103 -22.50 7.87 -1.64
CA TRP A 103 -22.79 6.47 -1.36
C TRP A 103 -22.48 5.55 -2.55
N LYS A 104 -22.80 5.99 -3.77
CA LYS A 104 -22.45 5.27 -5.01
C LYS A 104 -20.92 5.12 -5.15
N ALA A 105 -20.18 6.23 -5.01
CA ALA A 105 -18.72 6.21 -5.07
C ALA A 105 -18.10 5.36 -3.95
N TRP A 106 -18.59 5.51 -2.72
CA TRP A 106 -18.12 4.76 -1.56
C TRP A 106 -18.31 3.25 -1.70
N LYS A 107 -19.46 2.81 -2.24
CA LYS A 107 -19.70 1.39 -2.55
C LYS A 107 -18.77 0.85 -3.64
N ALA A 108 -18.56 1.62 -4.71
CA ALA A 108 -17.67 1.22 -5.79
C ALA A 108 -16.23 1.05 -5.28
N TYR A 109 -15.74 2.07 -4.57
CA TYR A 109 -14.46 2.03 -3.83
C TYR A 109 -14.35 0.79 -2.94
N GLY A 110 -15.36 0.52 -2.10
CA GLY A 110 -15.36 -0.61 -1.18
C GLY A 110 -15.27 -1.96 -1.88
N LYS A 111 -15.92 -2.12 -3.04
CA LYS A 111 -15.83 -3.33 -3.87
C LYS A 111 -14.42 -3.53 -4.42
N VAL A 112 -13.84 -2.49 -5.04
CA VAL A 112 -12.49 -2.54 -5.61
C VAL A 112 -11.45 -2.80 -4.51
N ALA A 113 -11.60 -2.16 -3.36
CA ALA A 113 -10.73 -2.38 -2.21
C ALA A 113 -10.85 -3.81 -1.66
N ALA A 114 -12.05 -4.39 -1.60
CA ALA A 114 -12.23 -5.77 -1.15
C ALA A 114 -11.57 -6.79 -2.10
N GLU A 115 -11.64 -6.53 -3.41
CA GLU A 115 -11.00 -7.36 -4.43
C GLU A 115 -9.47 -7.27 -4.36
N LEU A 116 -8.92 -6.05 -4.32
CA LEU A 116 -7.48 -5.81 -4.44
C LEU A 116 -6.72 -5.92 -3.11
N CYS A 117 -7.35 -5.63 -1.98
CA CYS A 117 -6.69 -5.53 -0.67
C CYS A 117 -7.07 -6.69 0.28
N SER A 118 -7.62 -7.80 -0.22
CA SER A 118 -7.97 -8.98 0.58
C SER A 118 -6.75 -9.77 1.06
N ALA A 119 -5.67 -9.76 0.29
CA ALA A 119 -4.41 -10.46 0.59
C ALA A 119 -3.36 -9.60 1.34
N SER A 120 -3.72 -8.36 1.72
CA SER A 120 -2.83 -7.36 2.34
C SER A 120 -3.05 -7.21 3.84
#